data_AF-A0A6I3LIY3-F1
#
_entry.id   AF-A0A6I3LIY3-F1
#
_cell.length_a   1.000
_cell.length_b   1.000
_cell.length_c   1.000
_cell.angle_alpha   90.00
_cell.angle_beta   90.00
_cell.angle_gamma   90.00
#
_symmetry.space_group_name_H-M   'P 1'
#
loop_
_entity.id
_entity.type
_entity.pdbx_description
1 polymer ?
#
loop_
_entity_poly.entity_id
_entity_poly.type
_entity_poly.pdbx_seq_one_letter_code
_entity_poly.pdbx_strand_id
1 'polypeptide(L)'
;PNIKRTDEKIDWTKTATQIYNQVRGLNPWPVAFTTCEGKVWKLWWVEKRLEAGGGYEPGTIIAREEDGLVIACGSGAVKVTE
;
A
#
# COMPACT_ATOMS: atom_id res chain seq x y z
N PRO A 1 9.98 13.52 -16.57
CA PRO A 1 10.54 12.17 -16.80
C PRO A 1 9.40 11.13 -16.86
N ASN A 2 9.58 10.05 -17.63
CA ASN A 2 8.58 8.97 -17.67
C ASN A 2 8.61 8.17 -16.37
N ILE A 3 7.44 7.69 -15.95
CA ILE A 3 7.29 6.81 -14.79
C ILE A 3 7.98 5.47 -15.10
N LYS A 4 8.79 4.99 -14.17
CA LYS A 4 9.47 3.69 -14.26
C LYS A 4 8.74 2.66 -13.41
N ARG A 5 8.94 1.38 -13.73
CA ARG A 5 8.44 0.25 -12.94
C ARG A 5 8.87 0.30 -11.47
N THR A 6 10.02 0.91 -11.15
CA THR A 6 10.48 1.12 -9.76
C THR A 6 9.63 2.13 -9.01
N ASP A 7 9.08 3.14 -9.70
CA ASP A 7 8.24 4.19 -9.10
C ASP A 7 6.83 3.65 -8.78
N GLU A 8 6.42 2.58 -9.45
CA GLU A 8 5.17 1.86 -9.22
C GLU A 8 5.22 0.94 -7.99
N LYS A 9 6.41 0.51 -7.60
CA LYS A 9 6.57 -0.44 -6.49
C LYS A 9 6.28 0.26 -5.17
N ILE A 10 5.41 -0.33 -4.36
CA ILE A 10 5.16 0.10 -3.00
C ILE A 10 6.38 -0.23 -2.14
N ASP A 11 6.86 0.79 -1.46
CA ASP A 11 7.79 0.67 -0.36
C ASP A 11 7.01 0.85 0.94
N TRP A 12 6.79 -0.25 1.65
CA TRP A 12 5.99 -0.28 2.87
C TRP A 12 6.62 0.51 4.03
N THR A 13 7.92 0.80 3.97
CA THR A 13 8.60 1.62 4.99
C THR A 13 8.17 3.09 4.97
N LYS A 14 7.45 3.52 3.92
CA LYS A 14 6.86 4.86 3.83
C LYS A 14 5.62 4.99 4.72
N THR A 15 5.23 6.23 5.01
CA THR A 15 3.99 6.51 5.75
C THR A 15 2.73 6.12 4.97
N ALA A 16 1.65 5.79 5.67
CA ALA A 16 0.35 5.51 5.06
C ALA A 16 -0.12 6.62 4.11
N THR A 17 0.15 7.89 4.45
CA THR A 17 -0.16 9.04 3.59
C THR A 17 0.66 9.04 2.30
N GLN A 18 1.94 8.70 2.35
CA GLN A 18 2.78 8.60 1.15
C GLN A 18 2.32 7.46 0.25
N ILE A 19 1.99 6.30 0.83
CA ILE A 19 1.49 5.14 0.08
C ILE A 19 0.14 5.46 -0.57
N TYR A 20 -0.79 6.06 0.19
CA TYR A 20 -2.07 6.55 -0.35
C TYR A 20 -1.87 7.51 -1.52
N ASN A 21 -0.95 8.46 -1.40
CA ASN A 21 -0.63 9.42 -2.47
C ASN A 21 -0.02 8.74 -3.70
N GLN A 22 0.81 7.72 -3.51
CA GLN A 22 1.39 6.93 -4.60
C GLN A 22 0.30 6.15 -5.35
N VAL A 23 -0.56 5.41 -4.63
CA VAL A 23 -1.66 4.63 -5.22
C VAL A 23 -2.60 5.53 -6.01
N ARG A 24 -3.08 6.63 -5.42
CA ARG A 24 -4.00 7.54 -6.13
C ARG A 24 -3.35 8.28 -7.30
N GLY A 25 -2.05 8.50 -7.27
CA GLY A 25 -1.31 9.17 -8.33
C GLY A 25 -1.02 8.27 -9.52
N LEU A 26 -1.08 6.95 -9.34
CA LEU A 26 -0.78 5.94 -10.37
C LEU A 26 -2.03 5.24 -10.90
N ASN A 27 -3.23 5.52 -10.38
CA ASN A 27 -4.49 4.99 -10.89
C ASN A 27 -5.11 5.99 -11.89
N PRO A 28 -5.63 5.55 -13.06
CA PRO A 28 -5.81 4.15 -13.49
C PRO A 28 -4.62 3.53 -14.21
N TRP A 29 -3.57 4.31 -14.44
CA TRP A 29 -2.36 3.84 -15.11
C TRP A 29 -1.14 4.61 -14.59
N PRO A 30 0.01 3.95 -14.33
CA PRO A 30 0.35 2.53 -14.56
C PRO A 30 -0.02 1.55 -13.42
N VAL A 31 -0.62 2.05 -12.34
CA VAL A 31 -1.03 1.34 -11.11
C VAL A 31 0.15 0.96 -10.21
N ALA A 32 -0.01 1.24 -8.92
CA ALA A 32 0.96 0.81 -7.91
C ALA A 32 0.94 -0.72 -7.73
N PHE A 33 2.05 -1.31 -7.29
CA PHE A 33 2.07 -2.74 -7.00
C PHE A 33 2.97 -3.10 -5.82
N THR A 34 2.68 -4.25 -5.21
CA THR A 34 3.56 -4.90 -4.25
C THR A 34 3.78 -6.37 -4.64
N THR A 35 4.57 -7.09 -3.85
CA THR A 35 4.77 -8.53 -4.00
C THR A 35 4.41 -9.24 -2.71
N CYS A 36 3.55 -10.25 -2.79
CA CYS A 36 3.20 -11.14 -1.69
C CYS A 36 3.42 -12.58 -2.14
N GLU A 37 4.24 -13.34 -1.40
CA GLU A 37 4.59 -14.73 -1.74
C GLU A 37 5.08 -14.92 -3.19
N GLY A 38 5.91 -13.98 -3.66
CA GLY A 38 6.45 -13.99 -5.03
C GLY A 38 5.43 -13.61 -6.12
N LYS A 39 4.18 -13.34 -5.78
CA LYS A 39 3.13 -12.89 -6.71
C LYS A 39 2.99 -11.37 -6.68
N VAL A 40 2.82 -10.77 -7.86
CA VAL A 40 2.58 -9.33 -7.98
C VAL A 40 1.12 -9.03 -7.68
N TRP A 41 0.89 -8.11 -6.75
CA TRP A 41 -0.43 -7.60 -6.42
C TRP A 41 -0.49 -6.14 -6.84
N LYS A 42 -1.46 -5.78 -7.68
CA LYS A 42 -1.75 -4.39 -8.01
C LYS A 42 -2.62 -3.80 -6.92
N LEU A 43 -2.34 -2.55 -6.54
CA LEU A 43 -3.15 -1.81 -5.58
C LEU A 43 -3.84 -0.72 -6.37
N TRP A 44 -5.13 -0.94 -6.64
CA TRP A 44 -5.98 0.02 -7.34
C TRP A 44 -6.43 1.07 -6.37
N TRP A 45 -6.96 0.70 -5.20
CA TRP A 45 -7.36 1.63 -4.13
C TRP A 45 -6.93 1.21 -2.74
N VAL A 46 -6.66 2.23 -1.92
CA VAL A 46 -6.35 2.08 -0.51
C VAL A 46 -7.00 3.17 0.33
N GLU A 47 -7.35 2.85 1.57
CA GLU A 47 -7.79 3.80 2.59
C GLU A 47 -6.70 3.98 3.65
N LYS A 48 -6.54 5.20 4.18
CA LYS A 48 -5.58 5.46 5.27
C LYS A 48 -6.16 5.03 6.61
N ARG A 49 -5.36 4.35 7.44
CA ARG A 49 -5.65 4.05 8.84
C ARG A 49 -4.50 4.61 9.69
N LEU A 50 -4.57 5.91 9.99
CA LEU A 50 -3.44 6.66 10.58
C LEU A 50 -3.12 6.23 12.02
N GLU A 51 -4.11 5.75 12.77
CA GLU A 51 -3.96 5.30 14.16
C GLU A 51 -3.66 3.80 14.28
N ALA A 52 -3.52 3.10 13.16
CA ALA A 52 -3.22 1.66 13.12
C ALA A 52 -1.75 1.40 12.76
N GLY A 53 -1.32 0.13 12.81
CA GLY A 53 0.01 -0.30 12.35
C GLY A 53 1.17 -0.03 13.31
N GLY A 54 0.96 0.71 14.41
CA GLY A 54 1.96 0.86 15.46
C GLY A 54 2.37 -0.49 16.06
N GLY A 55 3.67 -0.72 16.19
CA GLY A 55 4.23 -1.95 16.76
C GLY A 55 4.34 -3.14 15.81
N TYR A 56 3.92 -2.98 14.55
CA TYR A 56 4.09 -4.01 13.51
C TYR A 56 5.19 -3.61 12.53
N GLU A 57 5.90 -4.61 12.00
CA GLU A 57 6.87 -4.40 10.94
C GLU A 57 6.17 -3.92 9.66
N PRO A 58 6.70 -2.90 8.96
CA PRO A 58 6.11 -2.42 7.71
C PRO A 58 5.95 -3.53 6.66
N GLY A 59 4.77 -3.58 6.04
CA GLY A 59 4.38 -4.62 5.08
C GLY A 59 3.66 -5.83 5.71
N THR A 60 3.53 -5.87 7.04
CA THR A 60 2.75 -6.90 7.73
C THR A 60 1.26 -6.68 7.51
N ILE A 61 0.53 -7.74 7.19
CA ILE A 61 -0.94 -7.72 7.20
C ILE A 61 -1.39 -7.84 8.67
N ILE A 62 -2.00 -6.78 9.20
CA ILE A 62 -2.36 -6.67 10.63
C ILE A 62 -3.84 -6.96 10.90
N ALA A 63 -4.69 -6.86 9.88
CA ALA A 63 -6.10 -7.22 9.97
C ALA A 63 -6.65 -7.61 8.60
N ARG A 64 -7.68 -8.47 8.64
CA ARG A 64 -8.55 -8.78 7.51
C ARG A 64 -9.93 -8.23 7.82
N GLU A 65 -10.38 -7.29 7.02
CA GLU A 65 -11.74 -6.73 7.07
C GLU A 65 -12.57 -7.33 5.91
N GLU A 66 -13.88 -7.10 5.90
CA GLU A 66 -14.80 -7.66 4.89
C GLU A 66 -14.44 -7.21 3.47
N ASP A 67 -13.98 -5.97 3.33
CA ASP A 67 -13.71 -5.29 2.06
C ASP A 67 -12.22 -5.05 1.80
N GLY A 68 -11.31 -5.67 2.57
CA GLY A 68 -9.89 -5.46 2.35
C GLY A 68 -8.93 -6.00 3.40
N LEU A 69 -7.64 -5.79 3.14
CA LEU A 69 -6.55 -6.14 4.06
C LEU A 69 -5.90 -4.88 4.59
N VAL A 70 -5.70 -4.82 5.90
CA VAL A 70 -4.98 -3.71 6.54
C VAL A 70 -3.51 -4.08 6.64
N ILE A 71 -2.64 -3.25 6.06
CA ILE A 71 -1.20 -3.48 5.96
C ILE A 71 -0.46 -2.35 6.69
N ALA A 72 0.42 -2.73 7.62
CA ALA A 72 1.25 -1.79 8.37
C ALA A 72 2.22 -1.05 7.44
N CYS A 73 2.38 0.25 7.70
CA CYS A 73 3.30 1.12 6.98
C CYS A 73 4.39 1.61 7.94
N GLY A 74 5.39 2.37 7.47
CA GLY A 74 6.40 2.96 8.36
C GLY A 74 5.81 3.91 9.42
N SER A 75 4.64 4.47 9.15
CA SER A 75 3.78 5.10 10.14
C SER A 75 2.33 5.02 9.66
N GLY A 76 1.42 4.62 10.55
CA GLY A 76 0.04 4.28 10.21
C GLY A 76 -0.07 2.92 9.51
N ALA A 77 -1.23 2.66 8.93
CA ALA A 77 -1.50 1.54 8.04
C ALA A 77 -2.36 2.00 6.86
N VAL A 78 -2.47 1.16 5.83
CA VAL A 78 -3.46 1.32 4.76
C VAL A 78 -4.33 0.08 4.64
N LYS A 79 -5.62 0.25 4.40
CA LYS A 79 -6.51 -0.83 3.98
C LYS A 79 -6.51 -0.91 2.47
N VAL A 80 -6.07 -2.02 1.91
CA VAL A 80 -6.13 -2.31 0.46
C VAL A 80 -7.51 -2.85 0.16
N THR A 81 -8.29 -2.12 -0.65
CA THR A 81 -9.69 -2.45 -0.97
C THR A 81 -9.86 -3.02 -2.38
N GLU A 82 -8.91 -2.73 -3.27
CA GLU A 82 -8.93 -3.18 -4.67
C GLU A 82 -7.51 -3.34 -5.24
#